data_AF-A0AAD8ME34-F1
#
_entry.id   AF-A0AAD8ME34-F1
#
_cell.length_a   1.000
_cell.length_b   1.000
_cell.length_c   1.000
_cell.angle_alpha   90.00
_cell.angle_beta   90.00
_cell.angle_gamma   90.00
#
_symmetry.space_group_name_H-M   'P 1'
#
loop_
_entity.id
_entity.type
_entity.pdbx_description
1 polymer ?
#
loop_
_entity_poly.entity_id
_entity_poly.type
_entity_poly.pdbx_seq_one_letter_code
_entity_poly.pdbx_strand_id
1 'polypeptide(L)'
;MDCCETKNKEAIMSFVDDQSGDLSPQRRSVALIVFSNKGRLYEYANNSVRGTVERYKKANSDTPNTATVSEANTQYYQKEAARLRQQISNLQNSNRNLMGEALGSLPPKELKSLEGKLQNGLSRVRSKKNELLFAEIEYMRKREIDLHTSNQYLRAKISDNERAQQQMSLMPGAAGSSEQYREVGQPHESFDARNYLQVNGLQPNNANYSSHQDHQTQHMFLSS
;
A
#
# COMPACT_ATOMS: atom_id res chain seq x y z
N MET A 1 -3.03 40.53 -27.03
CA MET A 1 -2.53 39.14 -27.14
C MET A 1 -2.72 38.49 -25.79
N ASP A 2 -3.58 37.48 -25.68
CA ASP A 2 -3.58 36.55 -24.55
C ASP A 2 -2.34 35.65 -24.67
N CYS A 3 -1.45 35.67 -23.69
CA CYS A 3 -0.51 34.59 -23.49
C CYS A 3 -0.84 33.95 -22.15
N CYS A 4 -1.66 32.90 -22.19
CA CYS A 4 -1.87 32.00 -21.06
C CYS A 4 -0.77 30.95 -21.15
N GLU A 5 0.28 31.11 -20.36
CA GLU A 5 1.42 30.20 -20.35
C GLU A 5 1.43 29.43 -19.03
N THR A 6 1.42 28.10 -19.10
CA THR A 6 1.64 27.24 -17.93
C THR A 6 3.12 26.90 -17.83
N LYS A 7 3.82 27.51 -16.88
CA LYS A 7 5.21 27.16 -16.52
C LYS A 7 5.22 26.60 -15.11
N ASN A 8 5.89 25.46 -14.91
CA ASN A 8 6.09 24.85 -13.57
C ASN A 8 4.80 24.66 -12.72
N LYS A 9 3.67 24.30 -13.34
CA LYS A 9 2.34 24.17 -12.70
C LYS A 9 1.78 25.49 -12.15
N GLU A 10 2.33 26.63 -12.56
CA GLU A 10 1.76 27.95 -12.33
C GLU A 10 0.98 28.38 -13.58
N ALA A 11 -0.21 28.94 -13.38
CA ALA A 11 -0.98 29.52 -14.47
C ALA A 11 -0.70 31.03 -14.51
N ILE A 12 -0.10 31.49 -15.61
CA ILE A 12 0.26 32.89 -15.81
C ILE A 12 -0.64 33.46 -16.89
N MET A 13 -1.34 34.55 -16.57
CA MET A 13 -2.26 35.24 -17.48
C MET A 13 -1.84 36.69 -17.63
N SER A 14 -1.53 37.10 -18.86
CA SER A 14 -1.09 38.46 -19.19
C SER A 14 -2.12 39.15 -20.07
N PHE A 15 -2.51 40.36 -19.69
CA PHE A 15 -3.46 41.21 -20.40
C PHE A 15 -2.77 42.49 -20.84
N VAL A 16 -2.87 42.80 -22.13
CA VAL A 16 -2.39 44.07 -22.70
C VAL A 16 -3.52 44.66 -23.53
N ASP A 17 -3.91 45.87 -23.17
CA ASP A 17 -4.90 46.69 -23.87
C ASP A 17 -4.18 47.90 -24.48
N ASP A 18 -4.21 47.98 -25.81
CA ASP A 18 -3.63 49.07 -26.60
C ASP A 18 -4.83 49.88 -27.14
N GLN A 19 -5.07 51.08 -26.59
CA GLN A 19 -6.16 51.92 -27.08
C GLN A 19 -5.86 52.28 -28.54
N SER A 20 -6.65 51.73 -29.46
CA SER A 20 -6.52 51.91 -30.90
C SER A 20 -6.71 53.38 -31.28
N GLY A 21 -5.63 54.16 -31.27
CA GLY A 21 -5.64 55.55 -31.73
C GLY A 21 -4.63 56.50 -31.07
N ASP A 22 -4.07 56.17 -29.91
CA ASP A 22 -3.07 57.03 -29.24
C ASP A 22 -1.78 56.23 -28.99
N LEU A 23 -0.74 56.51 -29.79
CA LEU A 23 0.58 55.89 -29.71
C LEU A 23 1.41 56.36 -28.49
N SER A 24 0.82 57.16 -27.58
CA SER A 24 1.50 57.58 -26.36
C SER A 24 1.80 56.37 -25.45
N PRO A 25 3.08 56.12 -25.09
CA PRO A 25 3.48 55.02 -24.21
C PRO A 25 2.78 55.02 -22.85
N GLN A 26 2.22 56.16 -22.45
CA GLN A 26 1.58 56.36 -21.15
C GLN A 26 0.13 55.84 -21.07
N ARG A 27 -0.50 55.41 -22.19
CA ARG A 27 -1.89 54.95 -22.21
C ARG A 27 -2.09 53.43 -22.34
N ARG A 28 -1.03 52.64 -22.42
CA ARG A 28 -1.14 51.17 -22.41
C ARG A 28 -1.52 50.69 -21.04
N SER A 29 -2.52 49.82 -20.93
CA SER A 29 -2.82 49.14 -19.67
C SER A 29 -2.37 47.69 -19.72
N VAL A 30 -1.65 47.26 -18.68
CA VAL A 30 -1.06 45.93 -18.56
C VAL A 30 -1.44 45.33 -17.22
N ALA A 31 -1.85 44.07 -17.22
CA ALA A 31 -2.09 43.29 -16.01
C ALA A 31 -1.49 41.88 -16.14
N LEU A 32 -0.95 41.35 -15.03
CA LEU A 32 -0.39 40.01 -14.90
C LEU A 32 -1.03 39.35 -13.67
N ILE A 33 -1.57 38.15 -13.85
CA ILE A 33 -2.13 37.31 -12.80
C ILE A 33 -1.40 35.97 -12.79
N VAL A 34 -0.89 35.57 -11.63
CA VAL A 34 -0.18 34.30 -11.44
C VAL A 34 -0.87 33.48 -10.35
N PHE A 35 -1.31 32.27 -10.71
CA PHE A 35 -1.78 31.27 -9.76
C PHE A 35 -0.66 30.26 -9.53
N SER A 36 -0.13 30.21 -8.30
CA SER A 36 0.86 29.19 -7.93
C SER A 36 0.21 27.83 -7.71
N ASN A 37 1.01 26.77 -7.82
CA ASN A 37 0.59 25.40 -7.55
C ASN A 37 0.14 25.15 -6.08
N LYS A 38 0.45 26.07 -5.16
CA LYS A 38 0.02 26.05 -3.74
C LYS A 38 -1.27 26.84 -3.50
N GLY A 39 -1.94 27.32 -4.56
CA GLY A 39 -3.17 28.10 -4.46
C GLY A 39 -2.97 29.57 -4.04
N ARG A 40 -1.73 30.10 -4.07
CA ARG A 40 -1.48 31.54 -3.87
C ARG A 40 -1.68 32.31 -5.16
N LEU A 41 -2.31 33.48 -5.04
CA LEU A 41 -2.58 34.43 -6.11
C LEU A 41 -1.61 35.61 -6.01
N TYR A 42 -0.91 35.91 -7.11
CA TYR A 42 -0.08 37.10 -7.24
C TYR A 42 -0.57 37.93 -8.42
N GLU A 43 -0.64 39.24 -8.22
CA GLU A 43 -1.19 40.17 -9.21
C GLU A 43 -0.28 41.38 -9.39
N TYR A 44 -0.19 41.85 -10.62
CA TYR A 44 0.45 43.11 -10.97
C TYR A 44 -0.40 43.84 -12.02
N ALA A 45 -0.58 45.15 -11.87
CA ALA A 45 -1.14 45.99 -12.91
C ALA A 45 -0.57 47.41 -12.82
N ASN A 46 -0.44 48.07 -13.96
CA ASN A 46 -0.04 49.47 -14.00
C ASN A 46 -1.18 50.44 -13.65
N ASN A 47 -2.42 49.98 -13.67
CA ASN A 47 -3.60 50.76 -13.29
C ASN A 47 -4.55 49.93 -12.42
N SER A 48 -5.31 49.01 -13.02
CA SER A 48 -6.23 48.12 -12.30
C SER A 48 -6.31 46.78 -13.01
N VAL A 49 -6.06 45.69 -12.29
CA VAL A 49 -6.27 44.32 -12.80
C VAL A 49 -7.69 44.17 -13.31
N ARG A 50 -8.67 44.51 -12.46
CA ARG A 50 -10.09 44.44 -12.79
C ARG A 50 -10.44 45.27 -14.02
N GLY A 51 -10.02 46.54 -14.07
CA GLY A 51 -10.32 47.43 -15.19
C GLY A 51 -9.69 46.97 -16.50
N THR A 52 -8.44 46.48 -16.47
CA THR A 52 -7.75 45.93 -17.65
C THR A 52 -8.42 44.63 -18.13
N VAL A 53 -8.80 43.74 -17.21
CA VAL A 53 -9.53 42.50 -17.53
C VAL A 53 -10.91 42.79 -18.12
N GLU A 54 -11.65 43.76 -17.57
CA GLU A 54 -12.98 44.14 -18.08
C GLU A 54 -12.90 44.72 -19.50
N ARG A 55 -11.96 45.63 -19.76
CA ARG A 55 -11.72 46.17 -21.11
C ARG A 55 -11.29 45.08 -22.10
N TYR A 56 -10.38 44.20 -21.68
CA TYR A 56 -9.96 43.05 -22.48
C TYR A 56 -11.14 42.15 -22.84
N LYS A 57 -11.98 41.78 -21.86
CA LYS A 57 -13.18 40.97 -22.09
C LYS A 57 -14.12 41.62 -23.10
N LYS A 58 -14.36 42.93 -22.97
CA LYS A 58 -15.21 43.68 -23.89
C LYS A 58 -14.65 43.71 -25.31
N ALA A 59 -13.34 43.89 -25.47
CA ALA A 59 -12.70 43.89 -26.78
C ALA A 59 -12.72 42.52 -27.49
N ASN A 60 -12.80 41.41 -26.73
CA ASN A 60 -12.83 40.05 -27.28
C ASN A 60 -14.24 39.43 -27.33
N SER A 61 -15.23 39.99 -26.62
CA SER A 61 -16.63 39.53 -26.69
C SER A 61 -17.33 39.97 -27.97
N ASP A 62 -16.85 41.03 -28.62
CA ASP A 62 -17.45 41.60 -29.83
C ASP A 62 -17.07 40.82 -31.11
N THR A 63 -16.20 39.79 -31.01
CA THR A 63 -15.90 38.86 -32.10
C THR A 63 -16.80 37.62 -32.06
N PRO A 64 -17.76 37.47 -32.99
CA PRO A 64 -18.86 36.50 -32.88
C PRO A 64 -18.46 35.02 -33.10
N ASN A 65 -17.18 34.68 -33.26
CA ASN A 65 -16.78 33.37 -33.78
C ASN A 65 -15.64 32.66 -33.03
N THR A 66 -15.36 33.05 -31.79
CA THR A 66 -14.29 32.43 -30.99
C THR A 66 -14.89 31.88 -29.71
N ALA A 67 -15.24 30.58 -29.72
CA ALA A 67 -15.48 29.85 -28.47
C ALA A 67 -14.30 30.14 -27.54
N THR A 68 -14.57 30.72 -26.37
CA THR A 68 -13.48 31.17 -25.51
C THR A 68 -12.65 29.96 -25.08
N VAL A 69 -11.33 30.12 -24.90
CA VAL A 69 -10.45 29.04 -24.41
C VAL A 69 -11.02 28.41 -23.11
N SER A 70 -11.73 29.20 -22.31
CA SER A 70 -12.47 28.76 -21.11
C SER A 70 -13.61 27.77 -21.41
N GLU A 71 -14.40 28.00 -22.46
CA GLU A 71 -15.49 27.10 -22.87
C GLU A 71 -14.95 25.78 -23.43
N ALA A 72 -13.90 25.84 -24.26
CA ALA A 72 -13.23 24.65 -24.79
C ALA A 72 -12.64 23.77 -23.67
N ASN A 73 -11.98 24.39 -22.67
CA ASN A 73 -11.47 23.68 -21.50
C ASN A 73 -12.59 23.05 -20.65
N THR A 74 -13.70 23.76 -20.47
CA THR A 74 -14.85 23.25 -19.71
C THR A 74 -15.46 22.01 -20.39
N GLN A 75 -15.66 22.05 -21.71
CA GLN A 75 -16.14 20.91 -22.48
C GLN A 75 -15.18 19.72 -22.43
N TYR A 76 -13.88 19.97 -22.51
CA TYR A 76 -12.86 18.94 -22.36
C TYR A 76 -12.97 18.20 -21.02
N TYR A 77 -13.02 18.94 -19.91
CA TYR A 77 -13.12 18.33 -18.58
C TYR A 77 -14.47 17.62 -18.35
N GLN A 78 -15.56 18.12 -18.93
CA GLN A 78 -16.85 17.43 -18.88
C GLN A 78 -16.79 16.08 -19.60
N LYS A 79 -16.17 16.03 -20.79
CA LYS A 79 -15.97 14.80 -21.56
C LYS A 79 -15.09 13.81 -20.81
N GLU A 80 -14.00 14.29 -20.22
CA GLU A 80 -13.09 13.45 -19.44
C GLU A 80 -13.77 12.89 -18.17
N ALA A 81 -14.56 13.71 -17.48
CA ALA A 81 -15.35 13.25 -16.34
C ALA A 81 -16.40 12.21 -16.74
N ALA A 82 -17.06 12.36 -17.89
CA ALA A 82 -17.98 11.36 -18.41
C ALA A 82 -17.27 10.04 -18.74
N ARG A 83 -16.09 10.10 -19.37
CA ARG A 83 -15.24 8.93 -19.65
C ARG A 83 -14.88 8.16 -18.37
N LEU A 84 -14.46 8.88 -17.34
CA LEU A 84 -14.11 8.28 -16.04
C LEU A 84 -15.32 7.64 -15.35
N ARG A 85 -16.49 8.30 -15.37
CA ARG A 85 -17.74 7.73 -14.85
C ARG A 85 -18.11 6.42 -15.53
N GLN A 86 -17.96 6.36 -16.86
CA GLN A 86 -18.20 5.13 -17.61
C GLN A 86 -17.21 4.02 -17.23
N GLN A 87 -15.92 4.34 -17.07
CA GLN A 87 -14.93 3.35 -16.62
C GLN A 87 -15.25 2.80 -15.23
N ILE A 88 -15.67 3.65 -14.29
CA ILE A 88 -16.09 3.23 -12.95
C ILE A 88 -17.28 2.27 -13.04
N SER A 89 -18.30 2.62 -13.82
CA SER A 89 -19.48 1.77 -14.02
C SER A 89 -19.10 0.40 -14.61
N ASN A 90 -18.23 0.38 -15.62
CA ASN A 90 -17.76 -0.86 -16.24
C ASN A 90 -16.99 -1.74 -15.24
N LEU A 91 -16.13 -1.15 -14.41
CA LEU A 91 -15.38 -1.88 -13.38
C LEU A 91 -16.31 -2.44 -12.30
N GLN A 92 -17.30 -1.66 -11.86
CA GLN A 92 -18.30 -2.11 -10.89
C GLN A 92 -19.13 -3.27 -11.42
N ASN A 93 -19.59 -3.20 -12.67
CA ASN A 93 -20.31 -4.30 -13.31
C ASN A 93 -19.41 -5.53 -13.47
N SER A 94 -18.15 -5.35 -13.86
CA SER A 94 -17.20 -6.48 -13.93
C SER A 94 -16.99 -7.13 -12.56
N ASN A 95 -16.92 -6.36 -11.48
CA ASN A 95 -16.79 -6.91 -10.13
C ASN A 95 -18.04 -7.69 -9.71
N ARG A 96 -19.24 -7.16 -9.98
CA ARG A 96 -20.50 -7.89 -9.73
C ARG A 96 -20.52 -9.23 -10.45
N ASN A 97 -20.13 -9.24 -11.72
CA ASN A 97 -20.06 -10.47 -12.50
C ASN A 97 -19.04 -11.46 -11.90
N LEU A 98 -17.85 -10.99 -11.49
CA LEU A 98 -16.86 -11.83 -10.80
C LEU A 98 -17.37 -12.40 -9.46
N MET A 99 -18.27 -11.69 -8.79
CA MET A 99 -18.95 -12.14 -7.57
C MET A 99 -20.15 -13.07 -7.85
N GLY A 100 -20.46 -13.35 -9.12
CA GLY A 100 -21.58 -14.20 -9.51
C GLY A 100 -22.93 -13.48 -9.61
N GLU A 101 -22.93 -12.15 -9.58
CA GLU A 101 -24.13 -11.32 -9.70
C GLU A 101 -24.39 -10.91 -11.16
N ALA A 102 -25.64 -10.54 -11.48
CA ALA A 102 -26.03 -9.98 -12.79
C ALA A 102 -25.62 -10.82 -14.03
N LEU A 103 -25.44 -12.13 -13.88
CA LEU A 103 -24.96 -13.00 -14.95
C LEU A 103 -25.96 -13.21 -16.10
N GLY A 104 -27.26 -13.02 -15.82
CA GLY A 104 -28.33 -13.23 -16.81
C GLY A 104 -28.27 -12.29 -18.02
N SER A 105 -27.58 -11.16 -17.91
CA SER A 105 -27.36 -10.24 -19.03
C SER A 105 -26.11 -10.55 -19.87
N LEU A 106 -25.28 -11.50 -19.46
CA LEU A 106 -24.05 -11.84 -20.17
C LEU A 106 -24.32 -12.84 -21.30
N PRO A 107 -23.75 -12.63 -22.51
CA PRO A 107 -23.82 -13.63 -23.56
C PRO A 107 -22.98 -14.87 -23.20
N PRO A 108 -23.31 -16.07 -23.74
CA PRO A 108 -22.63 -17.32 -23.38
C PRO A 108 -21.10 -17.29 -23.55
N LYS A 109 -20.59 -16.57 -24.55
CA LYS A 109 -19.16 -16.39 -24.79
C LYS A 109 -18.47 -15.64 -23.63
N GLU A 110 -19.12 -14.60 -23.11
CA GLU A 110 -18.59 -13.82 -21.99
C GLU A 110 -18.68 -14.60 -20.68
N LEU A 111 -19.74 -15.37 -20.49
CA LEU A 111 -19.89 -16.25 -19.32
C LEU A 111 -18.77 -17.31 -19.28
N LYS A 112 -18.44 -17.93 -20.42
CA LYS A 112 -17.31 -18.86 -20.52
C LYS A 112 -15.96 -18.18 -20.25
N SER A 113 -15.79 -16.94 -20.70
CA SER A 113 -14.59 -16.17 -20.39
C SER A 113 -14.47 -15.85 -18.89
N LEU A 114 -15.59 -15.50 -18.26
CA LEU A 114 -15.67 -15.23 -16.83
C LEU A 114 -15.36 -16.47 -16.00
N GLU A 115 -15.95 -17.62 -16.33
CA GLU A 115 -15.65 -18.91 -15.72
C GLU A 115 -14.14 -19.23 -15.80
N GLY A 116 -13.54 -19.11 -16.99
CA GLY A 116 -12.11 -19.34 -17.15
C GLY A 116 -11.23 -18.41 -16.31
N LYS A 117 -11.62 -17.13 -16.16
CA LYS A 117 -10.92 -16.19 -15.27
C LYS A 117 -11.02 -16.62 -13.81
N LEU A 118 -12.20 -17.01 -13.35
CA LEU A 118 -12.44 -17.45 -11.98
C LEU A 118 -11.70 -18.76 -11.67
N GLN A 119 -11.74 -19.74 -12.58
CA GLN A 119 -11.03 -21.00 -12.44
C GLN A 119 -9.51 -20.80 -12.35
N ASN A 120 -8.96 -19.94 -13.22
CA ASN A 120 -7.54 -19.59 -13.19
C ASN A 120 -7.15 -18.85 -11.90
N GLY A 121 -7.97 -17.89 -11.46
CA GLY A 121 -7.77 -17.18 -10.19
C GLY A 121 -7.79 -18.12 -8.99
N LEU A 122 -8.78 -19.02 -8.93
CA LEU A 122 -8.90 -20.02 -7.87
C LEU A 122 -7.71 -20.98 -7.85
N SER A 123 -7.25 -21.44 -9.02
CA SER A 123 -6.07 -22.29 -9.14
C SER A 123 -4.83 -21.62 -8.56
N ARG A 124 -4.59 -20.33 -8.88
CA ARG A 124 -3.47 -19.55 -8.33
C ARG A 124 -3.56 -19.40 -6.81
N VAL A 125 -4.76 -19.09 -6.28
CA VAL A 125 -4.97 -18.97 -4.83
C VAL A 125 -4.68 -20.29 -4.13
N ARG A 126 -5.18 -21.43 -4.66
CA ARG A 126 -4.92 -22.76 -4.10
C ARG A 126 -3.44 -23.10 -4.13
N SER A 127 -2.77 -22.87 -5.26
CA SER A 127 -1.33 -23.10 -5.40
C SER A 127 -0.54 -22.29 -4.37
N LYS A 128 -0.85 -21.00 -4.21
CA LYS A 128 -0.15 -20.16 -3.22
C LYS A 128 -0.43 -20.58 -1.78
N LYS A 129 -1.67 -20.95 -1.47
CA LYS A 129 -2.02 -21.48 -0.14
C LYS A 129 -1.24 -22.76 0.17
N ASN A 130 -1.14 -23.69 -0.79
CA ASN A 130 -0.38 -24.92 -0.62
C ASN A 130 1.11 -24.64 -0.43
N GLU A 131 1.69 -23.74 -1.23
CA GLU A 131 3.09 -23.31 -1.08
C GLU A 131 3.37 -22.78 0.33
N LEU A 132 2.50 -21.90 0.85
CA LEU A 132 2.64 -21.34 2.19
C LEU A 132 2.45 -22.40 3.30
N LEU A 133 1.49 -23.32 3.13
CA LEU A 133 1.27 -24.41 4.08
C LEU A 133 2.49 -25.34 4.15
N PHE A 134 3.10 -25.68 3.01
CA PHE A 134 4.32 -26.48 3.00
C PHE A 134 5.48 -25.76 3.69
N ALA A 135 5.65 -24.45 3.43
CA ALA A 135 6.67 -23.67 4.13
C ALA A 135 6.46 -23.66 5.65
N GLU A 136 5.21 -23.53 6.11
CA GLU A 136 4.86 -23.55 7.53
C GLU A 136 5.13 -24.92 8.17
N ILE A 137 4.78 -26.01 7.49
CA ILE A 137 5.05 -27.38 7.96
C ILE A 137 6.56 -27.60 8.14
N GLU A 138 7.37 -27.19 7.16
CA GLU A 138 8.82 -27.36 7.22
C GLU A 138 9.45 -26.50 8.32
N TYR A 139 8.97 -25.27 8.50
CA TYR A 139 9.39 -24.43 9.61
C TYR A 139 9.07 -25.06 10.97
N MET A 140 7.86 -25.58 11.16
CA MET A 140 7.43 -26.21 12.41
C MET A 140 8.21 -27.49 12.70
N ARG A 141 8.47 -28.33 11.70
CA ARG A 141 9.32 -29.53 11.83
C ARG A 141 10.74 -29.18 12.27
N LYS A 142 11.35 -28.16 11.66
CA LYS A 142 12.68 -27.70 12.07
C LYS A 142 12.68 -27.23 13.53
N ARG A 143 11.68 -26.44 13.91
CA ARG A 143 11.53 -25.94 15.28
C ARG A 143 11.33 -27.08 16.29
N GLU A 144 10.58 -28.11 15.95
CA GLU A 144 10.43 -29.31 16.76
C GLU A 144 11.78 -30.00 17.01
N ILE A 145 12.57 -30.21 15.95
CA ILE A 145 13.91 -30.82 16.03
C ILE A 145 14.85 -29.99 16.92
N ASP A 146 14.87 -28.67 16.73
CA ASP A 146 15.72 -27.76 17.51
C ASP A 146 15.34 -27.80 19.00
N LEU A 147 14.04 -27.77 19.30
CA LEU A 147 13.53 -27.87 20.67
C LEU A 147 13.82 -29.24 21.30
N HIS A 148 13.66 -30.32 20.54
CA HIS A 148 13.96 -31.67 21.01
C HIS A 148 15.46 -31.81 21.33
N THR A 149 16.34 -31.29 20.47
CA THR A 149 17.79 -31.29 20.67
C THR A 149 18.19 -30.48 21.91
N SER A 150 17.65 -29.27 22.07
CA SER A 150 17.90 -28.43 23.24
C SER A 150 17.42 -29.10 24.54
N ASN A 151 16.23 -29.72 24.53
CA ASN A 151 15.72 -30.46 25.68
C ASN A 151 16.62 -31.65 26.05
N GLN A 152 17.10 -32.42 25.07
CA GLN A 152 18.03 -33.52 25.32
C GLN A 152 19.34 -33.04 25.94
N TYR A 153 19.90 -31.94 25.42
CA TYR A 153 21.11 -31.32 25.97
C TYR A 153 20.93 -30.91 27.44
N LEU A 154 19.82 -30.23 27.76
CA LEU A 154 19.52 -29.80 29.13
C LEU A 154 19.36 -31.00 30.07
N ARG A 155 18.69 -32.07 29.64
CA ARG A 155 18.56 -33.30 30.44
C ARG A 155 19.91 -33.95 30.73
N ALA A 156 20.81 -33.98 29.75
CA ALA A 156 22.17 -34.48 29.96
C ALA A 156 22.94 -33.61 30.98
N LYS A 157 22.85 -32.28 30.85
CA LYS A 157 23.48 -31.35 31.79
C LYS A 157 22.96 -31.48 33.22
N ILE A 158 21.66 -31.70 33.40
CA ILE A 158 21.06 -31.94 34.72
C ILE A 158 21.64 -33.21 35.34
N SER A 159 21.67 -34.32 34.58
CA SER A 159 22.24 -35.59 35.04
C SER A 159 23.72 -35.46 35.43
N ASP A 160 24.53 -34.76 34.63
CA ASP A 160 25.93 -34.50 34.96
C ASP A 160 26.10 -33.68 36.25
N ASN A 161 25.26 -32.67 36.45
CA ASN A 161 25.28 -31.84 37.65
C ASN A 161 24.88 -32.64 38.90
N GLU A 162 23.83 -33.45 38.81
CA GLU A 162 23.39 -34.34 39.89
C GLU A 162 24.51 -35.33 40.28
N ARG A 163 25.22 -35.90 39.31
CA ARG A 163 26.38 -36.78 39.56
C ARG A 163 27.55 -36.05 40.22
N ALA A 164 27.84 -34.81 39.79
CA ALA A 164 28.87 -33.99 40.40
C ALA A 164 28.54 -33.61 41.86
N GLN A 165 27.28 -33.27 42.14
CA GLN A 165 26.80 -33.01 43.50
C GLN A 165 26.91 -34.25 44.40
N GLN A 166 26.54 -35.44 43.90
CA GLN A 166 26.71 -36.69 44.63
C GLN A 166 28.18 -36.98 44.94
N GLN A 167 29.08 -36.80 43.97
CA GLN A 167 30.52 -36.99 44.17
C GLN A 167 31.10 -36.01 45.21
N MET A 168 30.65 -34.75 45.21
CA MET A 168 31.07 -33.76 46.20
C MET A 168 30.57 -34.09 47.62
N SER A 169 29.39 -34.70 47.75
CA SER A 169 28.81 -35.14 49.02
C SER A 169 29.54 -36.33 49.67
N LEU A 170 30.29 -37.10 48.87
CA LEU A 170 31.01 -38.32 49.29
C LEU A 170 32.46 -38.08 49.73
N MET A 171 32.97 -36.84 49.71
CA MET A 171 34.32 -36.49 50.19
C MET A 171 34.31 -36.22 51.72
N PRO A 172 34.98 -37.03 52.55
CA PRO A 172 35.06 -36.79 53.99
C PRO A 172 36.06 -35.65 54.27
N GLY A 173 35.55 -34.46 54.57
CA GLY A 173 36.36 -33.29 54.96
C GLY A 173 35.76 -31.92 54.63
N ALA A 174 34.71 -31.83 53.80
CA ALA A 174 34.14 -30.54 53.37
C ALA A 174 33.00 -30.00 54.26
N ALA A 175 32.76 -30.58 55.43
CA ALA A 175 31.70 -30.15 56.34
C ALA A 175 32.01 -28.86 57.14
N GLY A 176 33.18 -28.22 56.91
CA GLY A 176 33.69 -27.13 57.74
C GLY A 176 33.85 -25.76 57.10
N SER A 177 33.62 -25.55 55.80
CA SER A 177 33.95 -24.26 55.15
C SER A 177 33.00 -23.85 54.01
N SER A 178 31.71 -24.15 54.12
CA SER A 178 30.72 -23.97 53.04
C SER A 178 30.13 -22.56 52.88
N GLU A 179 30.63 -21.51 53.56
CA GLU A 179 30.10 -20.15 53.36
C GLU A 179 30.98 -19.24 52.47
N GLN A 180 32.20 -19.64 52.10
CA GLN A 180 33.16 -18.70 51.48
C GLN A 180 33.45 -18.90 49.98
N TYR A 181 32.84 -19.89 49.31
CA TYR A 181 33.09 -20.14 47.89
C TYR A 181 31.79 -20.22 47.08
N ARG A 182 30.94 -19.19 47.15
CA ARG A 182 29.82 -19.03 46.21
C ARG A 182 30.16 -18.14 45.00
N GLU A 183 31.39 -17.61 44.93
CA GLU A 183 31.69 -16.49 44.01
C GLU A 183 32.99 -16.64 43.22
N VAL A 184 33.32 -17.80 42.65
CA VAL A 184 34.34 -17.84 41.57
C VAL A 184 34.03 -18.96 40.58
N GLY A 185 33.58 -18.63 39.37
CA GLY A 185 33.65 -19.56 38.23
C GLY A 185 32.62 -19.44 37.12
N GLN A 186 32.77 -18.39 36.30
CA GLN A 186 32.40 -18.26 34.88
C GLN A 186 31.01 -17.68 34.49
N PRO A 187 30.99 -16.83 33.44
CA PRO A 187 29.87 -15.96 33.14
C PRO A 187 28.74 -16.79 32.55
N HIS A 188 27.62 -16.82 33.26
CA HIS A 188 26.37 -17.19 32.66
C HIS A 188 26.02 -16.07 31.68
N GLU A 189 26.41 -16.23 30.39
CA GLU A 189 25.73 -15.54 29.29
C GLU A 189 24.25 -15.67 29.60
N SER A 190 23.62 -14.52 29.89
CA SER A 190 22.22 -14.44 30.28
C SER A 190 21.42 -15.33 29.35
N PHE A 191 20.87 -16.42 29.86
CA PHE A 191 19.92 -17.22 29.11
C PHE A 191 18.71 -16.32 28.87
N ASP A 192 18.75 -15.60 27.75
CA ASP A 192 17.74 -14.60 27.42
C ASP A 192 16.54 -15.32 26.82
N ALA A 193 15.74 -15.90 27.72
CA ALA A 193 14.46 -16.54 27.40
C ALA A 193 13.50 -15.60 26.64
N ARG A 194 13.76 -14.28 26.63
CA ARG A 194 12.93 -13.30 25.92
C ARG A 194 13.06 -13.38 24.40
N ASN A 195 14.12 -13.98 23.86
CA ASN A 195 14.28 -14.10 22.41
C ASN A 195 13.52 -15.29 21.80
N TYR A 196 13.05 -16.24 22.63
CA TYR A 196 12.27 -17.40 22.14
C TYR A 196 10.81 -17.07 21.77
N LEU A 197 10.30 -15.93 22.27
CA LEU A 197 8.91 -15.49 22.11
C LEU A 197 8.75 -14.31 21.15
N GLN A 198 9.79 -13.87 20.44
CA GLN A 198 9.64 -12.81 19.45
C GLN A 198 8.99 -13.36 18.17
N VAL A 199 7.68 -13.55 18.25
CA VAL A 199 6.77 -13.78 17.14
C VAL A 199 6.59 -12.44 16.42
N ASN A 200 7.62 -11.97 15.71
CA ASN A 200 7.47 -10.87 14.77
C ASN A 200 7.93 -11.32 13.40
N GLY A 201 6.95 -11.51 12.51
CA GLY A 201 7.20 -11.32 11.09
C GLY A 201 6.57 -12.30 10.13
N LEU A 202 5.32 -12.77 10.32
CA LEU A 202 4.37 -13.04 9.24
C LEU A 202 2.94 -13.13 9.83
N GLN A 203 2.31 -11.97 10.06
CA GLN A 203 0.84 -11.91 10.21
C GLN A 203 0.22 -11.80 8.82
N PRO A 204 -0.46 -12.83 8.28
CA PRO A 204 -1.59 -12.57 7.41
C PRO A 204 -2.78 -12.29 8.31
N ASN A 205 -3.10 -11.01 8.42
CA ASN A 205 -4.40 -10.54 8.90
C ASN A 205 -5.49 -11.30 8.13
N ASN A 206 -6.30 -12.12 8.80
CA ASN A 206 -7.66 -12.48 8.40
C ASN A 206 -8.35 -13.25 9.53
N ALA A 207 -9.12 -12.51 10.31
CA ALA A 207 -10.25 -13.05 11.05
C ALA A 207 -11.24 -13.75 10.09
N ASN A 208 -11.92 -14.77 10.61
CA ASN A 208 -12.96 -15.59 9.98
C ASN A 208 -12.48 -16.76 9.10
N TYR A 209 -12.13 -17.87 9.75
CA TYR A 209 -12.54 -19.18 9.26
C TYR A 209 -13.48 -19.80 10.30
N SER A 210 -14.78 -19.75 10.01
CA SER A 210 -15.78 -20.58 10.67
C SER A 210 -15.38 -22.04 10.52
N SER A 211 -15.41 -22.75 11.64
CA SER A 211 -15.42 -24.21 11.70
C SER A 211 -16.54 -24.75 10.81
N HIS A 212 -16.22 -25.62 9.86
CA HIS A 212 -16.97 -26.86 9.60
C HIS A 212 -16.31 -27.68 8.47
N GLN A 213 -16.28 -28.99 8.71
CA GLN A 213 -15.95 -30.11 7.81
C GLN A 213 -14.47 -30.52 7.74
N ASP A 214 -14.01 -31.07 8.86
CA ASP A 214 -13.10 -32.21 8.86
C ASP A 214 -13.84 -33.50 8.47
N HIS A 215 -13.09 -34.43 7.87
CA HIS A 215 -13.45 -35.76 7.35
C HIS A 215 -13.76 -35.84 5.86
N GLN A 216 -12.73 -35.72 4.99
CA GLN A 216 -12.65 -36.60 3.80
C GLN A 216 -11.30 -36.69 3.08
N THR A 217 -10.24 -35.99 3.50
CA THR A 217 -9.02 -35.90 2.66
C THR A 217 -8.02 -37.05 2.85
N GLN A 218 -8.29 -38.05 3.70
CA GLN A 218 -7.31 -39.11 3.96
C GLN A 218 -7.32 -40.28 2.96
N HIS A 219 -8.20 -40.29 1.95
CA HIS A 219 -8.33 -41.43 1.03
C HIS A 219 -7.79 -41.23 -0.39
N MET A 220 -7.15 -40.10 -0.72
CA MET A 220 -6.76 -39.78 -2.10
C MET A 220 -5.25 -39.81 -2.38
N PHE A 221 -4.44 -40.42 -1.50
CA PHE A 221 -2.98 -40.55 -1.72
C PHE A 221 -2.49 -41.97 -2.01
N LEU A 222 -3.39 -42.92 -2.27
CA LEU A 222 -3.02 -44.28 -2.69
C LEU A 222 -3.88 -44.73 -3.89
N SER A 223 -3.71 -44.08 -5.04
CA SER A 223 -3.96 -44.66 -6.38
C SER A 223 -3.51 -43.70 -7.47
N SER A 224 -2.29 -43.89 -7.96
CA SER A 224 -1.84 -43.65 -9.33
C SER A 224 -0.60 -44.51 -9.57
#